data_AF-A0A0L6ZCD1-F1
#
_entry.id   AF-A0A0L6ZCD1-F1
#
_cell.length_a   1.000
_cell.length_b   1.000
_cell.length_c   1.000
_cell.angle_alpha   90.00
_cell.angle_beta   90.00
_cell.angle_gamma   90.00
#
_symmetry.space_group_name_H-M   'P 1'
#
loop_
_entity.id
_entity.type
_entity.pdbx_description
1 polymer ?
#
loop_
_entity_poly.entity_id
_entity_poly.type
_entity_poly.pdbx_seq_one_letter_code
_entity_poly.pdbx_strand_id
1 'polypeptide(L)' 'MREIDVIRILLPIVLPILFIQGLWIFKDAKKRGEKYYWLWGVFGLLNTPGNLIIYLIITRVIMDKYSNSGKI' A
#
# COMPACT_ATOMS: atom_id res chain seq x y z
N MET A 1 30.56 -5.65 -13.47
CA MET A 1 29.95 -6.88 -14.01
C MET A 1 28.98 -7.51 -13.00
N ARG A 2 29.44 -8.00 -11.82
CA ARG A 2 28.59 -8.71 -10.85
C ARG A 2 27.28 -8.03 -10.40
N GLU A 3 27.27 -6.72 -10.15
CA GLU A 3 26.06 -6.05 -9.61
C GLU A 3 24.92 -5.93 -10.63
N ILE A 4 25.25 -5.67 -11.90
CA ILE A 4 24.27 -5.54 -12.98
C ILE A 4 23.62 -6.90 -13.25
N ASP A 5 24.40 -7.98 -13.18
CA ASP A 5 23.91 -9.35 -13.38
C ASP A 5 22.97 -9.78 -12.25
N VAL A 6 23.29 -9.42 -11.01
CA VAL A 6 22.41 -9.66 -9.85
C VAL A 6 21.09 -8.91 -10.02
N ILE A 7 21.11 -7.62 -10.38
CA ILE A 7 19.87 -6.85 -10.58
C ILE A 7 19.01 -7.44 -11.70
N ARG A 8 19.63 -7.89 -12.80
CA ARG A 8 18.93 -8.54 -13.92
C ARG A 8 18.24 -9.83 -13.54
N ILE A 9 18.81 -10.59 -12.60
CA ILE A 9 18.22 -11.83 -12.08
C ILE A 9 17.16 -11.52 -11.01
N LEU A 10 17.41 -10.53 -10.14
CA LEU A 10 16.54 -10.24 -8.98
C LEU A 10 15.25 -9.51 -9.38
N LEU A 11 15.34 -8.57 -10.32
CA LEU A 11 14.24 -7.71 -10.74
C LEU A 11 13.00 -8.48 -11.27
N PRO A 12 13.13 -9.48 -12.17
CA PRO A 12 11.98 -10.26 -12.63
C PRO A 12 11.37 -11.16 -11.55
N ILE A 13 12.04 -11.36 -10.42
CA ILE A 13 11.53 -12.14 -9.28
C ILE A 13 10.80 -11.21 -8.29
N VAL A 14 11.42 -10.07 -7.97
CA VAL A 14 10.87 -9.11 -6.99
C VAL A 14 9.61 -8.42 -7.51
N LEU A 15 9.57 -8.08 -8.80
CA LEU A 15 8.44 -7.39 -9.42
C LEU A 15 7.11 -8.17 -9.33
N PRO A 16 7.02 -9.45 -9.75
CA PRO A 16 5.78 -10.21 -9.62
C PRO A 16 5.43 -10.50 -8.16
N ILE A 17 6.41 -10.67 -7.27
CA ILE A 17 6.15 -10.86 -5.83
C ILE A 17 5.46 -9.63 -5.24
N LEU A 18 5.96 -8.43 -5.51
CA LEU A 18 5.33 -7.16 -5.08
C LEU A 18 3.93 -6.99 -5.68
N PHE A 19 3.75 -7.39 -6.94
CA PHE A 19 2.45 -7.35 -7.61
C PHE A 19 1.44 -8.31 -6.97
N ILE A 20 1.86 -9.56 -6.73
CA ILE A 20 1.03 -10.57 -6.06
C ILE A 20 0.68 -10.12 -4.64
N GLN A 21 1.65 -9.55 -3.91
CA GLN A 21 1.43 -8.98 -2.58
C GLN A 21 0.35 -7.88 -2.61
N GLY A 22 0.47 -6.90 -3.50
CA GLY A 22 -0.52 -5.82 -3.64
C GLY A 22 -1.90 -6.33 -4.05
N LEU A 23 -1.98 -7.27 -5.00
CA LEU A 23 -3.23 -7.87 -5.45
C LEU A 23 -3.90 -8.72 -4.35
N TRP A 24 -3.12 -9.44 -3.55
CA TRP A 24 -3.64 -10.23 -2.44
C TRP A 24 -4.23 -9.34 -1.35
N ILE A 25 -3.53 -8.27 -0.97
CA ILE A 25 -4.00 -7.28 0.01
C ILE A 25 -5.25 -6.57 -0.50
N PHE A 26 -5.29 -6.19 -1.78
CA PHE A 26 -6.49 -5.62 -2.41
C PHE A 26 -7.70 -6.57 -2.31
N LYS A 27 -7.48 -7.86 -2.61
CA LYS A 27 -8.53 -8.87 -2.56
C LYS A 27 -9.00 -9.15 -1.13
N ASP A 28 -8.08 -9.17 -0.17
CA ASP A 28 -8.41 -9.36 1.25
C ASP A 28 -9.20 -8.17 1.81
N ALA A 29 -8.74 -6.94 1.56
CA ALA A 29 -9.45 -5.72 1.97
C ALA A 29 -10.85 -5.62 1.34
N LYS A 30 -10.99 -6.02 0.06
CA LYS A 30 -12.29 -6.11 -0.61
C LYS A 30 -13.20 -7.12 0.08
N LYS A 31 -12.67 -8.29 0.48
CA LYS A 31 -13.45 -9.34 1.17
C LYS A 31 -13.90 -8.90 2.57
N ARG A 32 -13.12 -8.05 3.24
CA ARG A 32 -13.45 -7.46 4.56
C ARG A 32 -14.46 -6.31 4.49
N GLY A 33 -14.87 -5.88 3.30
CA GLY A 33 -15.83 -4.79 3.12
C GLY A 33 -15.26 -3.41 3.42
N GLU A 34 -13.94 -3.26 3.41
CA GLU A 34 -13.27 -1.98 3.63
C GLU A 34 -13.65 -1.01 2.51
N LYS A 35 -14.22 0.15 2.86
CA LYS A 35 -14.68 1.16 1.89
C LYS A 35 -13.54 1.68 0.99
N TYR A 36 -12.30 1.52 1.44
CA TYR A 36 -11.06 1.96 0.78
C TYR A 36 -10.13 0.80 0.41
N TYR A 37 -10.69 -0.33 -0.06
CA TYR A 37 -9.92 -1.51 -0.46
C TYR A 37 -8.82 -1.23 -1.50
N TRP A 38 -8.97 -0.21 -2.36
CA TRP A 38 -7.92 0.18 -3.31
C TRP A 38 -6.68 0.74 -2.61
N LEU A 39 -6.85 1.46 -1.49
CA LEU A 39 -5.75 2.07 -0.74
C LEU A 39 -4.86 0.99 -0.14
N TRP A 40 -5.45 -0.11 0.33
CA TRP A 40 -4.73 -1.29 0.81
C TRP A 40 -3.89 -1.96 -0.29
N GLY A 41 -4.40 -2.07 -1.52
CA GLY A 41 -3.62 -2.56 -2.65
C GLY A 41 -2.42 -1.66 -2.99
N VAL A 42 -2.63 -0.34 -2.95
CA VAL A 42 -1.58 0.67 -3.16
C VAL A 42 -0.54 0.64 -2.04
N PHE A 43 -0.94 0.43 -0.78
CA PHE A 43 0.01 0.21 0.32
C PHE A 43 0.82 -1.07 0.19
N GLY A 44 0.21 -2.15 -0.29
CA GLY A 44 0.91 -3.39 -0.60
C GLY A 44 2.07 -3.17 -1.57
N LEU A 45 1.85 -2.29 -2.57
CA LEU A 45 2.86 -1.89 -3.56
C LEU A 45 3.88 -0.86 -3.04
N LEU A 46 3.47 0.01 -2.11
CA LEU A 46 4.28 1.13 -1.57
C LEU A 46 5.15 0.78 -0.36
N ASN A 47 5.38 -0.50 -0.05
CA ASN A 47 6.17 -0.94 1.10
C ASN A 47 7.69 -0.63 0.98
N THR A 48 8.07 0.61 0.62
CA THR A 48 9.35 1.28 0.96
C THR A 48 9.26 2.77 0.54
N PRO A 49 9.33 3.77 1.42
CA PRO A 49 9.25 3.80 2.89
C PRO A 49 7.81 4.14 3.34
N GLY A 50 7.09 3.15 3.86
CA GLY A 50 5.65 3.28 4.20
C GLY A 50 5.32 4.27 5.31
N ASN A 51 6.28 4.63 6.19
CA ASN A 51 6.04 5.48 7.35
C ASN A 51 5.51 6.89 6.99
N LEU A 52 6.02 7.49 5.92
CA LEU A 52 5.59 8.84 5.51
C LEU A 52 4.16 8.83 4.97
N ILE A 53 3.81 7.76 4.26
CA ILE A 53 2.48 7.58 3.65
C ILE A 53 1.43 7.29 4.73
N ILE A 54 1.76 6.47 5.73
CA ILE A 54 0.90 6.22 6.90
C ILE A 54 0.61 7.54 7.64
N TYR A 55 1.65 8.34 7.90
CA TYR A 55 1.51 9.64 8.57
C TYR A 55 0.56 10.58 7.80
N LEU A 56 0.80 10.78 6.49
CA LEU A 56 -0.01 11.68 5.68
C LEU A 56 -1.47 11.24 5.62
N ILE A 57 -1.76 9.95 5.59
CA ILE A 57 -3.14 9.44 5.48
C ILE A 57 -3.90 9.52 6.79
N ILE A 58 -3.27 9.18 7.91
CA ILE A 58 -3.90 9.38 9.23
C ILE A 58 -4.22 10.86 9.43
N THR A 59 -3.24 11.73 9.17
CA THR A 59 -3.41 13.18 9.40
C THR A 59 -4.38 13.84 8.42
N ARG A 60 -4.44 13.42 7.15
CA ARG A 60 -5.26 14.10 6.12
C ARG A 60 -6.62 13.45 5.88
N VAL A 61 -6.76 12.13 6.01
CA VAL A 61 -7.98 11.39 5.60
C VAL A 61 -8.83 11.00 6.80
N ILE A 62 -8.20 10.57 7.91
CA ILE A 62 -8.93 10.15 9.12
C ILE A 62 -9.36 11.37 9.95
N MET A 63 -8.47 12.36 10.11
CA MET A 63 -8.74 13.56 10.91
C MET A 63 -9.88 14.43 10.34
N ASP A 64 -9.98 14.53 9.01
CA ASP A 64 -11.00 15.35 8.33
C ASP A 64 -12.42 14.76 8.46
N LYS A 65 -12.52 13.43 8.61
CA LYS A 65 -13.79 12.76 8.94
C LYS A 65 -14.18 12.94 10.40
N TYR A 66 -13.22 12.93 11.32
CA TYR A 66 -13.49 13.18 12.74
C TYR A 66 -13.95 14.63 12.99
N SER A 67 -13.38 15.60 12.26
CA SER A 67 -13.79 17.00 12.31
C SER A 67 -15.24 17.21 11.83
N ASN A 68 -15.67 16.53 10.76
CA ASN A 68 -17.04 16.64 10.25
C ASN A 68 -18.07 15.84 11.05
N SER A 69 -17.65 14.84 11.83
CA SER A 69 -18.55 14.03 12.68
C SER A 69 -18.70 14.57 14.10
N GLY A 70 -17.90 15.58 14.49
CA GLY A 70 -17.98 16.27 15.78
C GLY A 70 -18.92 17.48 15.81
N LYS A 71 -19.67 17.73 14.73
CA LYS A 71 -20.84 18.64 14.76
C LYS A 71 -22.05 17.84 15.24
N ILE A 72 -22.10 17.55 16.54
CA ILE A 72 -23.33 17.18 17.25
C ILE A 72 -23.61 18.31 18.24
#